data_AF-A0A7X8MMZ8-F1
#
_entry.id   AF-A0A7X8MMZ8-F1
#
_cell.length_a   1.000
_cell.length_b   1.000
_cell.length_c   1.000
_cell.angle_alpha   90.00
_cell.angle_beta   90.00
_cell.angle_gamma   90.00
#
_symmetry.space_group_name_H-M   'P 1'
#
loop_
_entity.id
_entity.type
_entity.pdbx_description
1 polymer ?
#
loop_
_entity_poly.entity_id
_entity_poly.type
_entity_poly.pdbx_seq_one_letter_code
_entity_poly.pdbx_strand_id
1 'polypeptide(L)'
;MDLKVFSPNNNIIEVVKQVFAAEGISMLFAIDWVDLSNPDSVDFGKEFVSLFMLDAASAASQGLIQTTTRLMTAGAHPRSMVFVLNGCEKLTSAELALVEEDVASSLQEIIRPTIIPLSTRAYTLYDTLNKDPDNSLFQAQADLILTTSISRSQGIASGDSNHSDLLYELSNVHTLMNILKELSESPSVSRRREPGKISVVGVNLSPELTAFLGRNGCNVQLALGLEQTELLATHEDCVLIQVDDRIASQTISFAQNTKANVVFIYDQYPYQPSLGFLEELVKTGRPCVRMDPRALSYLIGESHLDDGQADSRLVLVDSTGYPIPKKQDLQWQDILCCSSGAKRLISMIQRRESVAPNL
;
A
#
# COMPACT_ATOMS: atom_id res chain seq x y z
N MET A 1 3.43 16.24 2.75
CA MET A 1 3.90 14.86 2.51
C MET A 1 5.25 15.00 1.84
N ASP A 2 6.24 14.21 2.27
CA ASP A 2 7.59 14.33 1.73
C ASP A 2 7.77 13.35 0.56
N LEU A 3 8.48 13.79 -0.48
CA LEU A 3 8.86 12.99 -1.63
C LEU A 3 10.38 12.95 -1.72
N LYS A 4 10.96 11.75 -1.57
CA LYS A 4 12.38 11.53 -1.80
C LYS A 4 12.59 10.99 -3.20
N VAL A 5 13.33 11.74 -4.02
CA VAL A 5 13.65 11.36 -5.38
C VAL A 5 15.07 10.79 -5.42
N PHE A 6 15.16 9.49 -5.63
CA PHE A 6 16.41 8.76 -5.76
C PHE A 6 16.83 8.73 -7.22
N SER A 7 18.02 9.26 -7.53
CA SER A 7 18.56 9.27 -8.89
C SER A 7 20.02 8.81 -8.89
N PRO A 8 20.45 7.98 -9.86
CA PRO A 8 21.85 7.62 -10.03
C PRO A 8 22.68 8.74 -10.68
N ASN A 9 22.03 9.79 -11.20
CA ASN A 9 22.68 10.81 -12.00
C ASN A 9 22.10 12.22 -11.73
N ASN A 10 22.98 13.16 -11.38
CA ASN A 10 22.62 14.56 -11.15
C ASN A 10 22.08 15.26 -12.39
N ASN A 11 22.42 14.80 -13.60
CA ASN A 11 21.88 15.38 -14.84
C ASN A 11 20.39 15.07 -15.04
N ILE A 12 19.92 13.92 -14.56
CA ILE A 12 18.49 13.56 -14.61
C ILE A 12 17.71 14.48 -13.66
N ILE A 13 18.29 14.81 -12.50
CA ILE A 13 17.69 15.64 -11.47
C ILE A 13 17.30 17.02 -12.02
N GLU A 14 18.20 17.71 -12.71
CA GLU A 14 17.94 19.07 -13.20
C GLU A 14 16.81 19.13 -14.23
N VAL A 15 16.72 18.13 -15.11
CA VAL A 15 15.64 18.08 -16.11
C VAL A 15 14.31 17.75 -15.44
N VAL A 16 14.28 16.80 -14.50
CA VAL A 16 13.06 16.41 -13.79
C VAL A 16 12.55 17.55 -12.89
N LYS A 17 13.45 18.33 -12.28
CA LYS A 17 13.06 19.55 -11.54
C LYS A 17 12.25 20.52 -12.39
N GLN A 18 12.61 20.69 -13.66
CA GLN A 18 11.86 21.57 -14.57
C GLN A 18 10.47 21.02 -14.87
N VAL A 19 10.36 19.72 -15.14
CA VAL A 19 9.06 19.04 -15.33
C VAL A 19 8.20 19.19 -14.07
N PHE A 20 8.78 18.94 -12.90
CA PHE A 20 8.07 18.97 -11.62
C PHE A 20 7.61 20.38 -11.25
N ALA A 21 8.41 21.40 -11.58
CA ALA A 21 8.02 22.79 -11.40
C ALA A 21 6.91 23.21 -12.37
N ALA A 22 6.99 22.80 -13.63
CA ALA A 22 5.98 23.10 -14.64
C ALA A 22 4.62 22.46 -14.31
N GLU A 23 4.64 21.22 -13.82
CA GLU A 23 3.44 20.45 -13.47
C GLU A 23 2.97 20.67 -12.01
N GLY A 24 3.62 21.57 -11.26
CA GLY A 24 3.19 21.96 -9.92
C GLY A 24 3.39 20.90 -8.82
N ILE A 25 4.28 19.92 -9.00
CA ILE A 25 4.54 18.87 -7.99
C ILE A 25 5.07 19.46 -6.68
N SER A 26 5.85 20.55 -6.76
CA SER A 26 6.34 21.27 -5.59
C SER A 26 5.21 21.88 -4.73
N MET A 27 3.97 21.94 -5.23
CA MET A 27 2.80 22.30 -4.44
C MET A 27 2.20 21.10 -3.68
N LEU A 28 2.50 19.87 -4.11
CA LEU A 28 1.98 18.63 -3.53
C LEU A 28 2.95 18.02 -2.51
N PHE A 29 4.26 18.17 -2.73
CA PHE A 29 5.31 17.53 -1.92
C PHE A 29 6.44 18.48 -1.55
N ALA A 30 7.04 18.27 -0.37
CA ALA A 30 8.39 18.73 -0.09
C ALA A 30 9.38 17.72 -0.71
N ILE A 31 10.19 18.18 -1.68
CA ILE A 31 11.02 17.31 -2.51
C ILE A 31 12.46 17.31 -2.04
N ASP A 32 12.95 16.14 -1.64
CA ASP A 32 14.35 15.89 -1.32
C ASP A 32 14.99 15.05 -2.43
N TRP A 33 16.18 15.45 -2.88
CA TRP A 33 16.93 14.75 -3.92
C TRP A 33 18.03 13.92 -3.27
N VAL A 34 18.08 12.63 -3.62
CA VAL A 34 18.99 11.65 -3.03
C VAL A 34 19.78 10.97 -4.14
N ASP A 35 21.09 10.88 -3.95
CA ASP A 35 21.96 10.06 -4.80
C ASP A 35 21.74 8.57 -4.49
N LEU A 36 21.26 7.82 -5.48
CA LEU A 36 20.98 6.39 -5.35
C LEU A 36 22.25 5.57 -5.07
N SER A 37 23.43 6.08 -5.44
CA SER A 37 24.71 5.44 -5.16
C SER A 37 25.19 5.65 -3.72
N ASN A 38 24.60 6.59 -2.98
CA ASN A 38 24.94 6.88 -1.59
C ASN A 38 23.68 7.14 -0.73
N PRO A 39 22.91 6.09 -0.42
CA PRO A 39 21.67 6.21 0.36
C PRO A 39 21.89 6.47 1.86
N ASP A 40 23.14 6.53 2.35
CA ASP A 40 23.44 6.65 3.78
C ASP A 40 23.03 8.00 4.40
N SER A 41 22.78 9.00 3.55
CA SER A 41 22.23 10.29 3.96
C SER A 41 20.74 10.27 4.29
N VAL A 42 20.03 9.16 4.02
CA VAL A 42 18.57 9.07 4.19
C VAL A 42 18.21 8.48 5.55
N ASP A 43 17.41 9.23 6.30
CA ASP A 43 16.69 8.70 7.46
C ASP A 43 15.46 7.90 7.01
N PHE A 44 15.63 6.59 6.88
CA PHE A 44 14.58 5.65 6.43
C PHE A 44 13.43 5.50 7.44
N GLY A 45 13.60 5.95 8.69
CA GLY A 45 12.55 5.89 9.71
C GLY A 45 11.43 6.92 9.52
N LYS A 46 11.63 7.92 8.65
CA LYS A 46 10.62 8.95 8.36
C LYS A 46 9.60 8.50 7.31
N GLU A 47 8.40 9.08 7.42
CA GLU A 47 7.31 8.89 6.47
C GLU A 47 7.54 9.71 5.20
N PHE A 48 7.73 9.04 4.06
CA PHE A 48 7.87 9.69 2.75
C PHE A 48 7.55 8.73 1.61
N VAL A 49 7.16 9.29 0.47
CA VAL A 49 7.07 8.58 -0.81
C VAL A 49 8.45 8.55 -1.45
N SER A 50 8.80 7.43 -2.06
CA SER A 50 10.07 7.23 -2.76
C SER A 50 9.83 7.19 -4.26
N LEU A 51 10.51 8.05 -5.00
CA LEU A 51 10.52 8.04 -6.46
C LEU A 51 11.91 7.65 -6.95
N PHE A 52 12.02 6.50 -7.60
CA PHE A 52 13.26 6.04 -8.20
C PHE A 52 13.32 6.48 -9.66
N MET A 53 14.14 7.48 -9.94
CA MET A 53 14.42 7.97 -11.29
C MET A 53 15.60 7.19 -11.87
N LEU A 54 15.31 6.10 -12.55
CA LEU A 54 16.28 5.18 -13.12
C LEU A 54 16.62 5.55 -14.56
N ASP A 55 17.84 5.23 -14.98
CA ASP A 55 18.20 5.02 -16.38
C ASP A 55 18.43 3.51 -16.66
N ALA A 56 18.63 3.15 -17.92
CA ALA A 56 18.87 1.76 -18.32
C ALA A 56 20.09 1.12 -17.62
N ALA A 57 21.12 1.90 -17.26
CA ALA A 57 22.31 1.37 -16.58
C ALA A 57 22.05 1.10 -15.10
N SER A 58 21.15 1.85 -14.48
CA SER A 58 20.81 1.75 -13.06
C SER A 58 19.69 0.74 -12.72
N ALA A 59 19.03 0.20 -13.75
CA ALA A 59 17.87 -0.69 -13.66
C ALA A 59 18.09 -1.94 -12.77
N ALA A 60 19.31 -2.48 -12.76
CA ALA A 60 19.71 -3.61 -11.90
C ALA A 60 20.84 -3.21 -10.93
N SER A 61 20.95 -1.93 -10.60
CA SER A 61 22.05 -1.45 -9.75
C SER A 61 21.93 -1.99 -8.32
N GLN A 62 23.08 -2.30 -7.70
CA GLN A 62 23.12 -2.70 -6.30
C GLN A 62 22.54 -1.61 -5.37
N GLY A 63 22.70 -0.33 -5.73
CA GLY A 63 22.12 0.80 -5.01
C GLY A 63 20.59 0.79 -4.98
N LEU A 64 19.94 0.41 -6.10
CA LEU A 64 18.49 0.21 -6.17
C LEU A 64 18.04 -0.88 -5.20
N ILE A 65 18.66 -2.07 -5.28
CA ILE A 65 18.30 -3.21 -4.44
C ILE A 65 18.49 -2.86 -2.96
N GLN A 66 19.65 -2.32 -2.59
CA GLN A 66 19.96 -1.95 -1.20
C GLN A 66 18.99 -0.89 -0.65
N THR A 67 18.67 0.14 -1.45
CA THR A 67 17.78 1.22 -1.02
C THR A 67 16.34 0.71 -0.84
N THR A 68 15.84 -0.08 -1.78
CA THR A 68 14.51 -0.69 -1.69
C THR A 68 14.42 -1.65 -0.50
N THR A 69 15.44 -2.49 -0.27
CA THR A 69 15.50 -3.37 0.90
C THR A 69 15.49 -2.59 2.20
N ARG A 70 16.25 -1.48 2.29
CA ARG A 70 16.27 -0.62 3.49
C ARG A 70 14.92 0.05 3.73
N LEU A 71 14.24 0.52 2.68
CA LEU A 71 12.88 1.07 2.78
C LEU A 71 11.90 0.02 3.31
N MET A 72 11.88 -1.17 2.71
CA MET A 72 11.00 -2.25 3.14
C MET A 72 11.29 -2.70 4.58
N THR A 73 12.57 -2.82 4.95
CA THR A 73 13.00 -3.14 6.31
C THR A 73 12.58 -2.08 7.32
N ALA A 74 12.57 -0.80 6.91
CA ALA A 74 12.05 0.31 7.69
C ALA A 74 10.50 0.39 7.67
N GLY A 75 9.82 -0.56 7.04
CA GLY A 75 8.37 -0.66 7.00
C GLY A 75 7.70 0.16 5.90
N ALA A 76 8.39 0.51 4.82
CA ALA A 76 7.77 1.14 3.67
C ALA A 76 6.63 0.29 3.09
N HIS A 77 5.57 0.97 2.64
CA HIS A 77 4.55 0.32 1.84
C HIS A 77 5.05 0.16 0.39
N PRO A 78 4.82 -0.97 -0.30
CA PRO A 78 5.23 -1.12 -1.70
C PRO A 78 4.70 -0.02 -2.63
N ARG A 79 3.44 0.39 -2.46
CA ARG A 79 2.83 1.51 -3.21
C ARG A 79 3.42 2.88 -2.89
N SER A 80 4.20 3.03 -1.81
CA SER A 80 4.93 4.28 -1.54
C SER A 80 6.20 4.40 -2.38
N MET A 81 6.51 3.40 -3.21
CA MET A 81 7.70 3.37 -4.07
C MET A 81 7.25 3.38 -5.52
N VAL A 82 7.64 4.42 -6.25
CA VAL A 82 7.34 4.60 -7.67
C VAL A 82 8.64 4.47 -8.45
N PHE A 83 8.66 3.61 -9.47
CA PHE A 83 9.85 3.38 -10.29
C PHE A 83 9.63 4.01 -11.66
N VAL A 84 10.54 4.89 -12.06
CA VAL A 84 10.47 5.63 -13.32
C VAL A 84 11.73 5.33 -14.11
N LEU A 85 11.56 4.83 -15.34
CA LEU A 85 12.67 4.62 -16.26
C LEU A 85 12.75 5.79 -17.24
N ASN A 86 13.66 6.71 -16.95
CA ASN A 86 13.87 7.89 -17.77
C ASN A 86 14.75 7.61 -18.99
N GLY A 87 14.51 8.34 -20.08
CA GLY A 87 15.27 8.21 -21.32
C GLY A 87 14.74 7.07 -22.20
N CYS A 88 13.47 6.69 -22.03
CA CYS A 88 12.88 5.58 -22.77
C CYS A 88 12.95 5.84 -24.28
N GLU A 89 12.98 7.09 -24.76
CA GLU A 89 13.08 7.46 -26.17
C GLU A 89 14.38 6.99 -26.86
N LYS A 90 15.40 6.61 -26.08
CA LYS A 90 16.69 6.12 -26.59
C LYS A 90 16.72 4.61 -26.80
N LEU A 91 15.70 3.91 -26.30
CA LEU A 91 15.61 2.46 -26.34
C LEU A 91 14.61 2.06 -27.44
N THR A 92 14.73 0.85 -27.95
CA THR A 92 13.69 0.17 -28.74
C THR A 92 12.63 -0.44 -27.82
N SER A 93 11.51 -0.92 -28.37
CA SER A 93 10.47 -1.63 -27.59
C SER A 93 11.03 -2.87 -26.89
N ALA A 94 11.90 -3.63 -27.57
CA ALA A 94 12.50 -4.84 -27.02
C ALA A 94 13.51 -4.53 -25.91
N GLU A 95 14.36 -3.52 -26.10
CA GLU A 95 15.31 -3.08 -25.06
C GLU A 95 14.58 -2.53 -23.83
N LEU A 96 13.49 -1.77 -24.02
CA LEU A 96 12.70 -1.29 -22.90
C LEU A 96 12.10 -2.45 -22.09
N ALA A 97 11.52 -3.44 -22.76
CA ALA A 97 10.97 -4.62 -22.10
C ALA A 97 12.03 -5.40 -21.31
N LEU A 98 13.25 -5.52 -21.86
CA LEU A 98 14.38 -6.15 -21.16
C LEU A 98 14.78 -5.37 -19.91
N VAL A 99 14.88 -4.04 -20.00
CA VAL A 99 15.23 -3.19 -18.84
C VAL A 99 14.13 -3.25 -17.77
N GLU A 100 12.86 -3.26 -18.16
CA GLU A 100 11.74 -3.43 -17.24
C GLU A 100 11.79 -4.80 -16.54
N GLU A 101 12.11 -5.87 -17.29
CA GLU A 101 12.31 -7.22 -16.76
C GLU A 101 13.50 -7.28 -15.81
N ASP A 102 14.61 -6.59 -16.09
CA ASP A 102 15.78 -6.52 -15.22
C ASP A 102 15.47 -5.85 -13.88
N VAL A 103 14.73 -4.73 -13.89
CA VAL A 103 14.25 -4.07 -12.65
C VAL A 103 13.31 -5.01 -11.89
N ALA A 104 12.34 -5.60 -12.58
CA ALA A 104 11.36 -6.49 -11.98
C ALA A 104 12.02 -7.70 -11.34
N SER A 105 12.98 -8.33 -12.02
CA SER A 105 13.73 -9.49 -11.54
C SER A 105 14.63 -9.13 -10.36
N SER A 106 15.31 -7.98 -10.43
CA SER A 106 16.20 -7.50 -9.35
C SER A 106 15.45 -7.20 -8.05
N LEU A 107 14.17 -6.82 -8.16
CA LEU A 107 13.33 -6.46 -7.02
C LEU A 107 12.32 -7.54 -6.65
N GLN A 108 12.21 -8.63 -7.39
CA GLN A 108 11.13 -9.62 -7.27
C GLN A 108 11.01 -10.21 -5.86
N GLU A 109 12.15 -10.44 -5.19
CA GLU A 109 12.20 -10.95 -3.81
C GLU A 109 11.80 -9.90 -2.75
N ILE A 110 11.71 -8.63 -3.13
CA ILE A 110 11.46 -7.49 -2.24
C ILE A 110 10.06 -6.93 -2.45
N ILE A 111 9.72 -6.62 -3.71
CA ILE A 111 8.44 -6.05 -4.14
C ILE A 111 8.16 -6.42 -5.60
N ARG A 112 6.90 -6.27 -6.02
CA ARG A 112 6.56 -6.23 -7.45
C ARG A 112 6.50 -4.78 -7.92
N PRO A 113 7.54 -4.23 -8.57
CA PRO A 113 7.55 -2.83 -8.96
C PRO A 113 6.60 -2.56 -10.11
N THR A 114 5.93 -1.41 -10.08
CA THR A 114 5.30 -0.81 -11.27
C THR A 114 6.29 0.19 -11.85
N ILE A 115 6.70 -0.02 -13.11
CA ILE A 115 7.71 0.79 -13.78
C ILE A 115 7.02 1.70 -14.78
N ILE A 116 7.32 2.99 -14.71
CA ILE A 116 6.76 4.01 -15.60
C ILE A 116 7.88 4.42 -16.57
N PRO A 117 7.79 4.08 -17.86
CA PRO A 117 8.70 4.63 -18.85
C PRO A 117 8.43 6.13 -19.01
N LEU A 118 9.46 6.95 -18.96
CA LEU A 118 9.35 8.42 -19.04
C LEU A 118 10.35 8.96 -20.07
N SER A 119 9.91 9.94 -20.86
CA SER A 119 10.79 10.72 -21.72
C SER A 119 10.75 12.19 -21.33
N THR A 120 11.70 12.61 -20.50
CA THR A 120 11.87 14.03 -20.19
C THR A 120 12.22 14.84 -21.43
N ARG A 121 12.94 14.24 -22.39
CA ARG A 121 13.27 14.89 -23.66
C ARG A 121 12.03 15.16 -24.50
N ALA A 122 11.11 14.20 -24.62
CA ALA A 122 9.85 14.41 -25.33
C ALA A 122 9.02 15.53 -24.67
N TYR A 123 8.99 15.57 -23.33
CA TYR A 123 8.33 16.65 -22.60
C TYR A 123 8.96 18.03 -22.87
N THR A 124 10.29 18.14 -22.86
CA THR A 124 10.98 19.41 -23.16
C THR A 124 10.69 19.89 -24.57
N LEU A 125 10.64 18.98 -25.56
CA LEU A 125 10.26 19.33 -26.93
C LEU A 125 8.80 19.78 -27.02
N TYR A 126 7.88 19.09 -26.35
CA TYR A 126 6.47 19.47 -26.23
C TYR A 126 6.31 20.88 -25.67
N ASP A 127 6.92 21.16 -24.51
CA ASP A 127 6.82 22.47 -23.85
C ASP A 127 7.43 23.59 -24.70
N THR A 128 8.54 23.31 -25.40
CA THR A 128 9.20 24.29 -26.28
C THR A 128 8.36 24.57 -27.53
N LEU A 129 7.85 23.54 -28.21
CA LEU A 129 7.06 23.70 -29.43
C LEU A 129 5.69 24.35 -29.16
N ASN A 130 5.11 24.18 -27.98
CA ASN A 130 3.91 24.91 -27.58
C ASN A 130 4.16 26.41 -27.35
N LYS A 131 5.38 26.78 -26.93
CA LYS A 131 5.77 28.19 -26.71
C LYS A 131 6.30 28.85 -27.98
N ASP A 132 6.97 28.09 -28.84
CA ASP A 132 7.60 28.53 -30.08
C ASP A 132 7.35 27.51 -31.21
N PRO A 133 6.15 27.54 -31.84
CA PRO A 133 5.74 26.55 -32.82
C PRO A 133 6.59 26.53 -34.09
N ASP A 134 7.19 27.65 -34.45
CA ASP A 134 7.94 27.84 -35.71
C ASP A 134 9.43 27.43 -35.59
N ASN A 135 9.82 26.84 -34.46
CA ASN A 135 11.20 26.46 -34.21
C ASN A 135 11.63 25.22 -34.99
N SER A 136 12.07 25.43 -36.23
CA SER A 136 12.48 24.37 -37.18
C SER A 136 13.51 23.37 -36.63
N LEU A 137 14.41 23.79 -35.73
CA LEU A 137 15.39 22.90 -35.10
C LEU A 137 14.72 21.91 -34.13
N PHE A 138 13.74 22.38 -33.35
CA PHE A 138 13.01 21.56 -32.40
C PHE A 138 11.99 20.66 -33.10
N GLN A 139 11.38 21.13 -34.21
CA GLN A 139 10.55 20.29 -35.07
C GLN A 139 11.35 19.10 -35.64
N ALA A 140 12.52 19.35 -36.21
CA ALA A 140 13.37 18.27 -36.73
C ALA A 140 13.80 17.26 -35.64
N GLN A 141 14.00 17.72 -34.40
CA GLN A 141 14.27 16.83 -33.28
C GLN A 141 13.04 16.04 -32.83
N ALA A 142 11.85 16.65 -32.85
CA ALA A 142 10.59 15.97 -32.57
C ALA A 142 10.33 14.86 -33.58
N ASP A 143 10.49 15.15 -34.88
CA ASP A 143 10.34 14.18 -35.96
C ASP A 143 11.27 12.98 -35.78
N LEU A 144 12.53 13.23 -35.41
CA LEU A 144 13.50 12.17 -35.15
C LEU A 144 13.07 11.27 -34.00
N ILE A 145 12.64 11.83 -32.87
CA ILE A 145 12.22 11.05 -31.69
C ILE A 145 10.94 10.28 -31.99
N LEU A 146 9.97 10.90 -32.66
CA LEU A 146 8.70 10.26 -33.00
C LEU A 146 8.95 9.13 -33.99
N THR A 147 9.73 9.33 -35.06
CA THR A 147 10.04 8.27 -36.03
C THR A 147 10.78 7.08 -35.42
N THR A 148 11.67 7.28 -34.46
CA THR A 148 12.32 6.17 -33.74
C THR A 148 11.40 5.48 -32.74
N SER A 149 10.43 6.22 -32.16
CA SER A 149 9.57 5.74 -31.07
C SER A 149 8.21 5.19 -31.53
N ILE A 150 7.76 5.49 -32.76
CA ILE A 150 6.48 5.02 -33.35
C ILE A 150 6.41 3.48 -33.46
N SER A 151 7.54 2.78 -33.30
CA SER A 151 7.57 1.31 -33.15
C SER A 151 6.95 0.79 -31.84
N ARG A 152 6.65 1.65 -30.86
CA ARG A 152 6.09 1.26 -29.55
C ARG A 152 4.58 1.40 -29.44
N SER A 153 3.95 2.14 -30.35
CA SER A 153 2.55 2.50 -30.24
C SER A 153 1.79 1.94 -31.44
N GLN A 154 1.59 0.62 -31.44
CA GLN A 154 0.52 0.02 -32.23
C GLN A 154 -0.82 0.55 -31.69
N GLY A 155 -1.26 1.69 -32.22
CA GLY A 155 -2.48 2.36 -31.77
C GLY A 155 -2.51 3.88 -31.91
N ILE A 156 -1.45 4.56 -32.36
CA ILE A 156 -1.57 5.98 -32.70
C ILE A 156 -2.35 6.05 -34.01
N ALA A 157 -3.64 6.38 -33.87
CA ALA A 157 -4.56 6.51 -34.96
C ALA A 157 -3.97 7.41 -36.06
N SER A 158 -3.97 6.83 -37.25
CA SER A 158 -4.03 7.48 -38.56
C SER A 158 -4.36 8.98 -38.55
N GLY A 159 -3.43 9.78 -39.07
CA GLY A 159 -3.67 11.02 -39.82
C GLY A 159 -4.55 12.07 -39.15
N ASP A 160 -3.95 12.85 -38.22
CA ASP A 160 -4.26 14.26 -37.89
C ASP A 160 -3.74 14.68 -36.49
N SER A 161 -3.11 13.77 -35.73
CA SER A 161 -2.52 14.10 -34.43
C SER A 161 -1.36 15.09 -34.57
N ASN A 162 -1.44 16.23 -33.87
CA ASN A 162 -0.39 17.24 -33.85
C ASN A 162 0.88 16.67 -33.18
N HIS A 163 2.08 17.09 -33.62
CA HIS A 163 3.36 16.62 -33.06
C HIS A 163 3.44 16.84 -31.55
N SER A 164 2.81 17.91 -31.07
CA SER A 164 2.71 18.24 -29.65
C SER A 164 2.00 17.14 -28.85
N ASP A 165 0.85 16.65 -29.31
CA ASP A 165 0.08 15.61 -28.61
C ASP A 165 0.86 14.30 -28.53
N LEU A 166 1.53 13.92 -29.62
CA LEU A 166 2.35 12.71 -29.69
C LEU A 166 3.56 12.78 -28.75
N LEU A 167 4.20 13.94 -28.63
CA LEU A 167 5.30 14.15 -27.71
C LEU A 167 4.84 14.12 -26.26
N TYR A 168 3.66 14.69 -25.96
CA TYR A 168 3.08 14.64 -24.62
C TYR A 168 2.73 13.21 -24.21
N GLU A 169 2.10 12.43 -25.09
CA GLU A 169 1.82 11.01 -24.88
C GLU A 169 3.11 10.20 -24.66
N LEU A 170 4.11 10.37 -25.54
CA LEU A 170 5.41 9.70 -25.43
C LEU A 170 6.15 10.06 -24.13
N SER A 171 5.98 11.28 -23.64
CA SER A 171 6.65 11.74 -22.41
C SER A 171 6.21 10.94 -21.18
N ASN A 172 4.97 10.46 -21.17
CA ASN A 172 4.30 9.78 -20.06
C ASN A 172 4.26 10.57 -18.74
N VAL A 173 4.47 11.90 -18.80
CA VAL A 173 4.44 12.78 -17.63
C VAL A 173 3.05 12.77 -16.98
N HIS A 174 1.99 12.75 -17.78
CA HIS A 174 0.61 12.68 -17.28
C HIS A 174 0.36 11.45 -16.37
N THR A 175 0.88 10.27 -16.73
CA THR A 175 0.75 9.05 -15.92
C THR A 175 1.48 9.20 -14.59
N LEU A 176 2.72 9.71 -14.62
CA LEU A 176 3.48 9.98 -13.41
C LEU A 176 2.74 10.98 -12.50
N MET A 177 2.18 12.04 -13.07
CA MET A 177 1.44 13.08 -12.35
C MET A 177 0.18 12.51 -11.69
N ASN A 178 -0.58 11.68 -12.38
CA ASN A 178 -1.77 11.05 -11.81
C ASN A 178 -1.42 10.16 -10.61
N ILE A 179 -0.38 9.34 -10.73
CA ILE A 179 0.09 8.48 -9.64
C ILE A 179 0.56 9.30 -8.43
N LEU A 180 1.35 10.36 -8.65
CA LEU A 180 1.82 11.22 -7.57
C LEU A 180 0.66 11.97 -6.90
N LYS A 181 -0.35 12.38 -7.66
CA LYS A 181 -1.56 13.01 -7.11
C LYS A 181 -2.37 12.03 -6.26
N GLU A 182 -2.62 10.82 -6.76
CA GLU A 182 -3.29 9.76 -5.99
C GLU A 182 -2.57 9.45 -4.67
N LEU A 183 -1.23 9.41 -4.70
CA LEU A 183 -0.42 9.22 -3.50
C LEU A 183 -0.51 10.40 -2.54
N SER A 184 -0.56 11.64 -3.03
CA SER A 184 -0.74 12.83 -2.19
C SER A 184 -2.09 12.85 -1.48
N GLU A 185 -3.12 12.29 -2.11
CA GLU A 185 -4.46 12.12 -1.55
C GLU A 185 -4.55 10.92 -0.58
N SER A 186 -3.51 10.08 -0.56
CA SER A 186 -3.43 8.85 0.25
C SER A 186 -2.24 8.87 1.24
N PRO A 187 -2.19 9.82 2.20
CA PRO A 187 -1.04 9.99 3.11
C PRO A 187 -0.76 8.76 3.98
N SER A 188 -1.77 7.90 4.16
CA SER A 188 -1.67 6.64 4.86
C SER A 188 -0.67 5.65 4.21
N VAL A 189 -0.35 5.80 2.92
CA VAL A 189 0.61 4.96 2.20
C VAL A 189 2.07 5.32 2.53
N SER A 190 2.37 6.56 2.92
CA SER A 190 3.74 6.94 3.33
C SER A 190 4.09 6.53 4.76
N ARG A 191 3.11 6.09 5.54
CA ARG A 191 3.34 5.67 6.93
C ARG A 191 4.19 4.43 6.97
N ARG A 192 5.18 4.42 7.87
CA ARG A 192 6.05 3.27 8.09
C ARG A 192 5.35 2.24 8.95
N ARG A 193 5.42 0.98 8.55
CA ARG A 193 5.04 -0.17 9.36
C ARG A 193 6.09 -0.39 10.42
N GLU A 194 5.68 -0.75 11.62
CA GLU A 194 6.62 -1.06 12.68
C GLU A 194 7.33 -2.39 12.38
N PRO A 195 8.66 -2.42 12.22
CA PRO A 195 9.39 -3.65 11.95
C PRO A 195 9.21 -4.66 13.09
N GLY A 196 8.96 -5.93 12.73
CA GLY A 196 8.77 -7.01 13.69
C GLY A 196 7.38 -7.10 14.33
N LYS A 197 6.43 -6.26 13.92
CA LYS A 197 5.01 -6.39 14.28
C LYS A 197 4.17 -6.88 13.11
N ILE A 198 3.12 -7.64 13.42
CA ILE A 198 2.20 -8.14 12.39
C ILE A 198 1.36 -6.97 11.87
N SER A 199 1.42 -6.69 10.56
CA SER A 199 0.67 -5.62 9.92
C SER A 199 -0.81 -6.02 9.77
N VAL A 200 -1.68 -5.21 10.37
CA VAL A 200 -3.13 -5.40 10.36
C VAL A 200 -3.82 -4.17 9.81
N VAL A 201 -4.61 -4.33 8.75
CA VAL A 201 -5.51 -3.27 8.26
C VAL A 201 -6.90 -3.53 8.80
N GLY A 202 -7.39 -2.62 9.64
CA GLY A 202 -8.67 -2.76 10.34
C GLY A 202 -9.77 -1.89 9.73
N VAL A 203 -10.92 -2.49 9.41
CA VAL A 203 -12.12 -1.77 8.94
C VAL A 203 -13.20 -1.88 10.00
N ASN A 204 -13.71 -0.73 10.43
CA ASN A 204 -14.75 -0.62 11.47
C ASN A 204 -14.40 -1.31 12.80
N LEU A 205 -13.11 -1.50 13.11
CA LEU A 205 -12.70 -2.13 14.36
C LEU A 205 -13.07 -1.25 15.55
N SER A 206 -13.59 -1.88 16.61
CA SER A 206 -13.82 -1.18 17.87
C SER A 206 -12.48 -0.70 18.48
N PRO A 207 -12.50 0.39 19.28
CA PRO A 207 -11.32 0.85 20.00
C PRO A 207 -10.70 -0.23 20.88
N GLU A 208 -11.54 -1.04 21.54
CA GLU A 208 -11.13 -2.12 22.43
C GLU A 208 -10.35 -3.21 21.69
N LEU A 209 -10.83 -3.58 20.50
CA LEU A 209 -10.15 -4.54 19.64
C LEU A 209 -8.83 -4.00 19.10
N THR A 210 -8.81 -2.73 18.71
CA THR A 210 -7.60 -2.05 18.25
C THR A 210 -6.53 -2.05 19.35
N ALA A 211 -6.91 -1.68 20.58
CA ALA A 211 -6.02 -1.69 21.73
C ALA A 211 -5.53 -3.11 22.09
N PHE A 212 -6.42 -4.10 22.04
CA PHE A 212 -6.06 -5.49 22.28
C PHE A 212 -5.02 -5.99 21.27
N LEU A 213 -5.24 -5.76 19.98
CA LEU A 213 -4.31 -6.16 18.91
C LEU A 213 -2.94 -5.48 19.08
N GLY A 214 -2.92 -4.17 19.39
CA GLY A 214 -1.70 -3.43 19.66
C GLY A 214 -0.87 -4.02 20.81
N ARG A 215 -1.53 -4.42 21.92
CA ARG A 215 -0.87 -5.09 23.06
C ARG A 215 -0.33 -6.48 22.73
N ASN A 216 -0.87 -7.13 21.71
CA ASN A 216 -0.47 -8.46 21.24
C ASN A 216 0.50 -8.41 20.05
N GLY A 217 1.25 -7.30 19.91
CA GLY A 217 2.33 -7.20 18.91
C GLY A 217 1.86 -6.98 17.48
N CYS A 218 0.61 -6.58 17.27
CA CYS A 218 0.13 -6.15 15.95
C CYS A 218 0.36 -4.64 15.76
N ASN A 219 0.68 -4.25 14.53
CA ASN A 219 0.62 -2.86 14.09
C ASN A 219 -0.72 -2.66 13.36
N VAL A 220 -1.67 -1.97 14.00
CA VAL A 220 -3.03 -1.81 13.48
C VAL A 220 -3.18 -0.47 12.79
N GLN A 221 -3.45 -0.51 11.49
CA GLN A 221 -3.82 0.65 10.70
C GLN A 221 -5.33 0.65 10.45
N LEU A 222 -6.04 1.66 10.95
CA LEU A 222 -7.47 1.79 10.74
C LEU A 222 -7.77 2.41 9.37
N ALA A 223 -8.65 1.75 8.62
CA ALA A 223 -9.23 2.24 7.38
C ALA A 223 -10.69 2.69 7.64
N LEU A 224 -11.06 3.83 7.05
CA LEU A 224 -12.39 4.44 7.13
C LEU A 224 -13.45 3.66 6.33
N GLY A 225 -13.04 2.72 5.49
CA GLY A 225 -13.93 1.90 4.68
C GLY A 225 -13.16 0.93 3.78
N LEU A 226 -13.92 0.17 2.99
CA LEU A 226 -13.38 -0.86 2.08
C LEU A 226 -12.51 -0.24 0.97
N GLU A 227 -12.90 0.91 0.43
CA GLU A 227 -12.13 1.62 -0.60
C GLU A 227 -10.73 2.00 -0.11
N GLN A 228 -10.62 2.56 1.10
CA GLN A 228 -9.32 2.87 1.69
C GLN A 228 -8.52 1.59 2.01
N THR A 229 -9.20 0.49 2.31
CA THR A 229 -8.54 -0.80 2.58
C THR A 229 -7.85 -1.34 1.34
N GLU A 230 -8.49 -1.23 0.17
CA GLU A 230 -7.88 -1.55 -1.13
C GLU A 230 -6.61 -0.72 -1.42
N LEU A 231 -6.55 0.51 -0.90
CA LEU A 231 -5.38 1.36 -1.04
C LEU A 231 -4.23 0.95 -0.11
N LEU A 232 -4.56 0.52 1.11
CA LEU A 232 -3.60 0.29 2.20
C LEU A 232 -3.15 -1.15 2.38
N ALA A 233 -3.96 -2.12 1.99
CA ALA A 233 -3.68 -3.52 2.21
C ALA A 233 -2.74 -4.07 1.13
N THR A 234 -1.67 -4.72 1.56
CA THR A 234 -0.84 -5.58 0.74
C THR A 234 -1.34 -7.03 0.80
N HIS A 235 -0.81 -7.87 -0.07
CA HIS A 235 -1.09 -9.31 -0.05
C HIS A 235 -0.63 -10.00 1.24
N GLU A 236 0.38 -9.46 1.91
CA GLU A 236 0.94 -9.96 3.17
C GLU A 236 0.11 -9.52 4.39
N ASP A 237 -0.66 -8.44 4.27
CA ASP A 237 -1.42 -7.90 5.40
C ASP A 237 -2.59 -8.80 5.78
N CYS A 238 -2.85 -8.88 7.09
CA CYS A 238 -4.11 -9.38 7.60
C CYS A 238 -5.15 -8.24 7.60
N VAL A 239 -6.18 -8.37 6.78
CA VAL A 239 -7.28 -7.41 6.72
C VAL A 239 -8.38 -7.91 7.65
N LEU A 240 -8.64 -7.16 8.72
CA LEU A 240 -9.72 -7.44 9.65
C LEU A 240 -10.91 -6.54 9.34
N ILE A 241 -12.06 -7.13 9.04
CA ILE A 241 -13.27 -6.37 8.74
C ILE A 241 -14.30 -6.71 9.81
N GLN A 242 -14.63 -5.73 10.65
CA GLN A 242 -15.76 -5.84 11.55
C GLN A 242 -17.05 -5.60 10.74
N VAL A 243 -17.86 -6.64 10.61
CA VAL A 243 -19.02 -6.71 9.75
C VAL A 243 -20.32 -6.68 10.55
N ASP A 244 -21.30 -5.93 10.04
CA ASP A 244 -22.70 -5.98 10.42
C ASP A 244 -23.60 -6.29 9.21
N ASP A 245 -24.88 -6.58 9.46
CA ASP A 245 -25.85 -6.94 8.42
C ASP A 245 -25.99 -5.87 7.32
N ARG A 246 -25.67 -4.59 7.59
CA ARG A 246 -25.86 -3.48 6.63
C ARG A 246 -24.75 -3.39 5.60
N ILE A 247 -23.53 -3.77 5.96
CA ILE A 247 -22.34 -3.69 5.08
C ILE A 247 -21.89 -5.04 4.54
N ALA A 248 -22.64 -6.11 4.83
CA ALA A 248 -22.34 -7.48 4.47
C ALA A 248 -22.09 -7.67 2.97
N SER A 249 -23.01 -7.21 2.13
CA SER A 249 -22.97 -7.41 0.67
C SER A 249 -21.75 -6.74 0.04
N GLN A 250 -21.43 -5.50 0.44
CA GLN A 250 -20.24 -4.78 0.00
C GLN A 250 -18.96 -5.48 0.45
N THR A 251 -18.96 -5.97 1.70
CA THR A 251 -17.81 -6.66 2.28
C THR A 251 -17.54 -8.01 1.60
N ILE A 252 -18.60 -8.75 1.24
CA ILE A 252 -18.49 -10.00 0.49
C ILE A 252 -17.92 -9.74 -0.90
N SER A 253 -18.41 -8.71 -1.60
CA SER A 253 -17.88 -8.31 -2.91
C SER A 253 -16.39 -7.96 -2.81
N PHE A 254 -16.01 -7.14 -1.84
CA PHE A 254 -14.61 -6.80 -1.57
C PHE A 254 -13.76 -8.06 -1.35
N ALA A 255 -14.20 -8.98 -0.49
CA ALA A 255 -13.45 -10.18 -0.16
C ALA A 255 -13.30 -11.18 -1.32
N GLN A 256 -14.24 -11.18 -2.25
CA GLN A 256 -14.19 -11.97 -3.49
C GLN A 256 -13.20 -11.37 -4.50
N ASN A 257 -13.12 -10.03 -4.56
CA ASN A 257 -12.31 -9.32 -5.53
C ASN A 257 -10.88 -9.05 -5.05
N THR A 258 -10.63 -9.13 -3.73
CA THR A 258 -9.29 -8.94 -3.16
C THR A 258 -8.50 -10.23 -3.00
N LYS A 259 -7.19 -10.14 -3.25
CA LYS A 259 -6.22 -11.20 -2.92
C LYS A 259 -5.73 -11.11 -1.47
N ALA A 260 -6.09 -10.06 -0.73
CA ALA A 260 -5.66 -9.85 0.65
C ALA A 260 -6.17 -10.95 1.61
N ASN A 261 -5.47 -11.13 2.72
CA ASN A 261 -5.85 -12.06 3.76
C ASN A 261 -6.97 -11.49 4.64
N VAL A 262 -8.22 -11.66 4.19
CA VAL A 262 -9.39 -11.13 4.91
C VAL A 262 -9.83 -12.08 6.03
N VAL A 263 -10.11 -11.52 7.21
CA VAL A 263 -10.78 -12.18 8.34
C VAL A 263 -11.99 -11.34 8.73
N PHE A 264 -13.15 -11.98 8.79
CA PHE A 264 -14.38 -11.32 9.22
C PHE A 264 -14.56 -11.42 10.72
N ILE A 265 -14.93 -10.29 11.33
CA ILE A 265 -15.26 -10.19 12.74
C ILE A 265 -16.70 -9.76 12.83
N TYR A 266 -17.57 -10.57 13.44
CA TYR A 266 -18.94 -10.16 13.70
C TYR A 266 -19.18 -10.01 15.19
N ASP A 267 -19.95 -8.98 15.54
CA ASP A 267 -20.24 -8.61 16.92
C ASP A 267 -21.46 -9.36 17.47
N GLN A 268 -21.31 -9.72 18.74
CA GLN A 268 -22.31 -9.95 19.77
C GLN A 268 -23.63 -9.17 19.74
N TYR A 269 -23.46 -7.87 19.81
CA TYR A 269 -24.29 -7.08 20.71
C TYR A 269 -24.57 -5.66 20.17
N PRO A 270 -25.83 -5.19 20.24
CA PRO A 270 -27.03 -5.89 20.68
C PRO A 270 -27.64 -6.78 19.58
N TYR A 271 -27.03 -6.84 18.39
CA TYR A 271 -27.58 -7.49 17.22
C TYR A 271 -26.96 -8.87 17.02
N GLN A 272 -27.79 -9.91 17.08
CA GLN A 272 -27.38 -11.21 16.56
C GLN A 272 -27.40 -11.13 15.03
N PRO A 273 -26.30 -11.51 14.35
CA PRO A 273 -26.30 -11.58 12.90
C PRO A 273 -27.39 -12.54 12.40
N SER A 274 -28.06 -12.15 11.32
CA SER A 274 -29.05 -13.04 10.69
C SER A 274 -28.40 -14.34 10.20
N LEU A 275 -29.17 -15.44 10.18
CA LEU A 275 -28.68 -16.72 9.66
C LEU A 275 -28.21 -16.59 8.19
N GLY A 276 -28.97 -15.84 7.38
CA GLY A 276 -28.62 -15.56 5.99
C GLY A 276 -27.29 -14.83 5.84
N PHE A 277 -27.01 -13.85 6.70
CA PHE A 277 -25.71 -13.18 6.75
C PHE A 277 -24.56 -14.16 7.04
N LEU A 278 -24.72 -15.05 8.02
CA LEU A 278 -23.69 -16.04 8.35
C LEU A 278 -23.45 -17.02 7.20
N GLU A 279 -24.51 -17.45 6.52
CA GLU A 279 -24.41 -18.30 5.33
C GLU A 279 -23.68 -17.60 4.19
N GLU A 280 -23.95 -16.30 3.97
CA GLU A 280 -23.26 -15.50 2.96
C GLU A 280 -21.78 -15.30 3.27
N LEU A 281 -21.42 -15.05 4.53
CA LEU A 281 -20.01 -14.98 4.95
C LEU A 281 -19.30 -16.32 4.74
N VAL A 282 -19.95 -17.45 5.03
CA VAL A 282 -19.37 -18.79 4.82
C VAL A 282 -19.10 -19.04 3.33
N LYS A 283 -19.94 -18.56 2.42
CA LYS A 283 -19.74 -18.70 0.96
C LYS A 283 -18.46 -18.03 0.46
N THR A 284 -17.90 -17.08 1.18
CA THR A 284 -16.61 -16.46 0.81
C THR A 284 -15.43 -17.43 0.93
N GLY A 285 -15.57 -18.52 1.71
CA GLY A 285 -14.47 -19.42 2.04
C GLY A 285 -13.37 -18.78 2.90
N ARG A 286 -13.57 -17.55 3.41
CA ARG A 286 -12.59 -16.84 4.25
C ARG A 286 -12.87 -17.10 5.74
N PRO A 287 -11.86 -16.98 6.62
CA PRO A 287 -12.05 -17.16 8.05
C PRO A 287 -13.01 -16.12 8.63
N CYS A 288 -13.85 -16.59 9.55
CA CYS A 288 -14.77 -15.76 10.31
C CYS A 288 -14.58 -16.03 11.81
N VAL A 289 -14.51 -14.96 12.60
CA VAL A 289 -14.34 -14.96 14.04
C VAL A 289 -15.51 -14.23 14.68
N ARG A 290 -16.16 -14.90 15.63
CA ARG A 290 -17.13 -14.29 16.52
C ARG A 290 -16.38 -13.54 17.60
N MET A 291 -16.70 -12.26 17.81
CA MET A 291 -16.13 -11.46 18.89
C MET A 291 -17.22 -10.99 19.87
N ASP A 292 -16.92 -11.10 21.17
CA ASP A 292 -17.70 -10.48 22.23
C ASP A 292 -16.96 -9.24 22.74
N PRO A 293 -17.44 -8.02 22.42
CA PRO A 293 -16.77 -6.77 22.79
C PRO A 293 -16.72 -6.59 24.30
N ARG A 294 -17.70 -7.09 25.05
CA ARG A 294 -17.70 -6.97 26.52
C ARG A 294 -16.56 -7.77 27.12
N ALA A 295 -16.44 -9.04 26.74
CA ALA A 295 -15.35 -9.89 27.21
C ALA A 295 -13.97 -9.33 26.80
N LEU A 296 -13.88 -8.67 25.64
CA LEU A 296 -12.68 -7.98 25.17
C LEU A 296 -12.34 -6.74 26.01
N SER A 297 -13.32 -5.90 26.37
CA SER A 297 -13.14 -4.76 27.27
C SER A 297 -12.54 -5.18 28.62
N TYR A 298 -12.93 -6.34 29.13
CA TYR A 298 -12.35 -6.91 30.35
C TYR A 298 -10.88 -7.31 30.19
N LEU A 299 -10.47 -7.83 29.03
CA LEU A 299 -9.08 -8.21 28.75
C LEU A 299 -8.14 -7.01 28.67
N ILE A 300 -8.63 -5.88 28.17
CA ILE A 300 -7.84 -4.65 28.04
C ILE A 300 -7.86 -3.77 29.30
N GLY A 301 -8.71 -4.08 30.28
CA GLY A 301 -8.81 -3.32 31.53
C GLY A 301 -9.43 -1.93 31.38
N GLU A 302 -10.13 -1.64 30.28
CA GLU A 302 -10.78 -0.34 30.02
C GLU A 302 -12.21 -0.25 30.56
N SER A 303 -12.64 -1.18 31.40
CA SER A 303 -13.91 -1.01 32.08
C SER A 303 -13.83 0.21 33.02
N HIS A 304 -14.41 1.33 32.57
CA HIS A 304 -14.99 2.41 33.38
C HIS A 304 -16.14 1.89 34.26
N LEU A 305 -15.86 0.84 35.02
CA LEU A 305 -16.66 0.37 36.12
C LEU A 305 -15.78 0.61 37.34
N ASP A 306 -16.01 1.73 37.99
CA ASP A 306 -15.44 2.09 39.29
C ASP A 306 -15.27 0.85 40.18
N ASP A 307 -14.07 0.73 40.75
CA ASP A 307 -13.74 0.01 41.97
C ASP A 307 -14.39 -1.37 42.20
N GLY A 308 -13.65 -2.45 41.89
CA GLY A 308 -13.81 -3.76 42.55
C GLY A 308 -15.15 -4.50 42.39
N GLN A 309 -16.17 -3.89 41.76
CA GLN A 309 -17.49 -4.46 41.55
C GLN A 309 -17.71 -5.05 40.15
N ALA A 310 -16.84 -4.74 39.18
CA ALA A 310 -16.94 -5.30 37.83
C ALA A 310 -16.74 -6.83 37.81
N ASP A 311 -15.90 -7.33 38.72
CA ASP A 311 -15.57 -8.75 38.85
C ASP A 311 -16.67 -9.57 39.56
N SER A 312 -17.68 -8.94 40.19
CA SER A 312 -18.82 -9.68 40.73
C SER A 312 -19.99 -9.82 39.75
N ARG A 313 -19.98 -9.05 38.64
CA ARG A 313 -21.10 -9.02 37.66
C ARG A 313 -20.89 -9.91 36.44
N LEU A 314 -19.65 -10.26 36.11
CA LEU A 314 -19.37 -11.16 34.99
C LEU A 314 -19.41 -12.62 35.46
N VAL A 315 -20.47 -13.33 35.08
CA VAL A 315 -20.60 -14.78 35.29
C VAL A 315 -20.28 -15.49 33.98
N LEU A 316 -19.14 -16.17 33.92
CA LEU A 316 -18.86 -17.12 32.83
C LEU A 316 -19.55 -18.43 33.16
N VAL A 317 -20.20 -19.02 32.17
CA VAL A 317 -20.84 -20.32 32.29
C VAL A 317 -20.11 -21.35 31.43
N ASP A 318 -20.09 -22.60 31.87
CA ASP A 318 -19.56 -23.71 31.07
C ASP A 318 -20.48 -24.07 29.90
N SER A 319 -20.11 -25.09 29.11
CA SER A 319 -20.88 -25.57 27.96
C SER A 319 -22.29 -26.10 28.33
N THR A 320 -22.55 -26.34 29.62
CA THR A 320 -23.83 -26.77 30.15
C THR A 320 -24.63 -25.65 30.82
N GLY A 321 -24.08 -24.42 30.86
CA GLY A 321 -24.74 -23.24 31.41
C GLY A 321 -24.50 -23.01 32.90
N TYR A 322 -23.61 -23.77 33.55
CA TYR A 322 -23.30 -23.59 34.97
C TYR A 322 -22.19 -22.55 35.20
N PRO A 323 -22.32 -21.66 36.21
CA PRO A 323 -21.29 -20.68 36.55
C PRO A 323 -19.94 -21.33 36.85
N ILE A 324 -18.88 -20.85 36.20
CA ILE A 324 -17.49 -21.22 36.49
C ILE A 324 -17.02 -20.38 37.70
N PRO A 325 -16.64 -21.01 38.83
CA PRO A 325 -16.26 -20.28 40.03
C PRO A 325 -14.90 -19.61 39.90
N LYS A 326 -14.81 -18.33 40.29
CA LYS A 326 -13.61 -17.46 40.31
C LYS A 326 -12.55 -17.84 41.35
N LYS A 327 -12.15 -19.11 41.36
CA LYS A 327 -11.04 -19.59 42.19
C LYS A 327 -9.71 -19.09 41.60
N GLN A 328 -8.75 -18.79 42.48
CA GLN A 328 -7.45 -18.16 42.17
C GLN A 328 -6.54 -18.98 41.24
N ASP A 329 -6.85 -20.26 40.99
CA ASP A 329 -6.00 -21.18 40.23
C ASP A 329 -6.36 -21.33 38.74
N LEU A 330 -7.39 -20.63 38.26
CA LEU A 330 -7.70 -20.58 36.83
C LEU A 330 -7.06 -19.33 36.22
N GLN A 331 -6.35 -19.49 35.10
CA GLN A 331 -5.89 -18.36 34.29
C GLN A 331 -7.10 -17.69 33.64
N TRP A 332 -7.80 -16.83 34.38
CA TRP A 332 -9.03 -16.16 33.96
C TRP A 332 -8.88 -15.38 32.66
N GLN A 333 -7.69 -14.82 32.43
CA GLN A 333 -7.33 -14.16 31.18
C GLN A 333 -7.41 -15.13 29.99
N ASP A 334 -6.96 -16.37 30.15
CA ASP A 334 -7.03 -17.38 29.08
C ASP A 334 -8.46 -17.79 28.79
N ILE A 335 -9.30 -17.94 29.82
CA ILE A 335 -10.71 -18.28 29.66
C ILE A 335 -11.44 -17.14 28.95
N LEU A 336 -11.23 -15.90 29.37
CA LEU A 336 -11.79 -14.70 28.73
C LEU A 336 -11.27 -14.52 27.29
N CYS A 337 -10.00 -14.83 27.04
CA CYS A 337 -9.41 -14.79 25.71
C CYS A 337 -10.00 -15.87 24.78
N CYS A 338 -10.33 -17.04 25.33
CA CYS A 338 -11.03 -18.09 24.59
C CYS A 338 -12.49 -17.72 24.31
N SER A 339 -13.23 -17.25 25.32
CA SER A 339 -14.66 -16.97 25.21
C SER A 339 -14.98 -15.72 24.37
N SER A 340 -14.11 -14.71 24.41
CA SER A 340 -14.23 -13.49 23.59
C SER A 340 -13.98 -13.73 22.10
N GLY A 341 -13.39 -14.88 21.73
CA GLY A 341 -12.90 -15.13 20.37
C GLY A 341 -11.49 -14.60 20.08
N ALA A 342 -10.90 -13.83 21.01
CA ALA A 342 -9.61 -13.18 20.85
C ALA A 342 -8.46 -14.16 20.59
N LYS A 343 -8.43 -15.29 21.31
CA LYS A 343 -7.40 -16.33 21.10
C LYS A 343 -7.42 -16.89 19.68
N ARG A 344 -8.62 -17.08 19.12
CA ARG A 344 -8.80 -17.57 17.75
C ARG A 344 -8.31 -16.54 16.75
N LEU A 345 -8.65 -15.25 16.95
CA LEU A 345 -8.19 -14.15 16.10
C LEU A 345 -6.66 -14.06 16.08
N ILE A 346 -6.01 -14.02 17.25
CA ILE A 346 -4.54 -13.97 17.36
C ILE A 346 -3.90 -15.16 16.67
N SER A 347 -4.43 -16.37 16.87
CA SER A 347 -3.90 -17.56 16.20
C SER A 347 -4.01 -17.50 14.67
N MET A 348 -5.05 -16.86 14.13
CA MET A 348 -5.23 -16.69 12.68
C MET A 348 -4.27 -15.66 12.10
N ILE A 349 -4.04 -14.56 12.83
CA ILE A 349 -3.07 -13.53 12.47
C ILE A 349 -1.66 -14.16 12.44
N GLN A 350 -1.27 -14.88 13.50
CA GLN A 350 0.06 -15.48 13.65
C GLN A 350 0.33 -16.64 12.68
N ARG A 351 -0.63 -17.54 12.45
CA ARG A 351 -0.44 -18.68 11.52
C ARG A 351 -0.18 -18.22 10.09
N ARG A 352 -0.58 -17.01 9.72
CA ARG A 352 -0.40 -16.49 8.35
C ARG A 352 0.98 -15.91 8.12
N GLU A 353 1.68 -15.43 9.16
CA GLU A 353 3.11 -15.12 9.08
C GLU A 353 3.96 -16.38 8.82
N SER A 354 3.55 -17.55 9.33
CA SER A 354 4.31 -18.81 9.14
C SER A 354 4.17 -19.46 7.75
N VAL A 355 3.23 -18.99 6.93
CA VAL A 355 3.05 -19.46 5.53
C VAL A 355 3.78 -18.53 4.54
N ALA A 356 4.13 -17.32 4.95
CA ALA A 356 4.87 -16.35 4.15
C ALA A 356 6.42 -16.45 4.15
N PRO A 357 7.15 -17.18 5.02
CA PRO A 357 8.61 -17.05 5.08
C PRO A 357 9.35 -17.95 4.07
N ASN A 358 8.63 -18.61 3.15
CA ASN A 358 9.21 -19.52 2.14
C ASN A 358 8.66 -19.26 0.72
N LEU A 359 8.22 -18.04 0.40
CA LEU A 359 7.90 -17.63 -0.96
C LEU A 359 8.80 -16.49 -1.41
#